data_AF-A0A2D7JJK4-F1
#
_entry.id   AF-A0A2D7JJK4-F1
#
_cell.length_a   1.000
_cell.length_b   1.000
_cell.length_c   1.000
_cell.angle_alpha   90.00
_cell.angle_beta   90.00
_cell.angle_gamma   90.00
#
_symmetry.space_group_name_H-M   'P 1'
#
loop_
_entity.id
_entity.type
_entity.pdbx_description
1 polymer ?
#
loop_
_entity_poly.entity_id
_entity_poly.type
_entity_poly.pdbx_seq_one_letter_code
_entity_poly.pdbx_strand_id
1 'polypeptide(L)'
;MGPLKGLKIIEMVGIGPAPHGCMMLADMGAEIIRVDRPGGNALGGSSRGAVLNRGRKSIALDLKKPAAVEAVLKLIENADGLVEGFRPGVMERLGLGPEVCLARNPRLVFGRMTGWGQDGPLAKRAGHDINYIALTGALDSIGDQERGPVPPLNLVGDFGGGGMMLAFGMVCGLLEAKSSGKGQVVDAAMVDGAAALMAGIYSAKGVGRWPNRPRGENWLDGGAHFYGSYECADGNWICIGSIEPQFYALLRQTLGLDGAEWDDQWTPEGWPALKQKLVDIFKTKSRAEWTEIMGDTDICFAPVMAMDEVLDHPHIAARQTFIHADDVLQPAPAPRFSRTAPEIQSSPAFAGEHNDEVLSAWGFADADIAALKAKGALADPS
;
A
#
# COMPACT_ATOMS: atom_id res chain seq x y z
N MET A 1 -7.93 -11.31 19.36
CA MET A 1 -8.04 -10.30 18.28
C MET A 1 -6.86 -10.46 17.35
N GLY A 2 -7.03 -10.08 16.08
CA GLY A 2 -6.05 -10.15 14.99
C GLY A 2 -5.53 -11.56 14.59
N PRO A 3 -5.35 -11.88 13.30
CA PRO A 3 -4.70 -13.13 12.89
C PRO A 3 -3.19 -13.18 13.21
N LEU A 4 -2.54 -12.04 13.44
CA LEU A 4 -1.10 -11.93 13.74
C LEU A 4 -0.80 -11.72 15.23
N LYS A 5 -1.80 -11.91 16.10
CA LYS A 5 -1.62 -11.77 17.56
C LYS A 5 -0.51 -12.68 18.09
N GLY A 6 0.34 -12.08 18.91
CA GLY A 6 1.46 -12.75 19.56
C GLY A 6 2.77 -12.66 18.77
N LEU A 7 2.75 -12.06 17.58
CA LEU A 7 3.97 -11.73 16.84
C LEU A 7 4.50 -10.37 17.29
N LYS A 8 5.82 -10.29 17.46
CA LYS A 8 6.57 -9.10 17.86
C LYS A 8 7.47 -8.63 16.72
N ILE A 9 7.30 -7.41 16.26
CA ILE A 9 8.05 -6.85 15.12
C ILE A 9 8.70 -5.52 15.52
N ILE A 10 9.94 -5.32 15.07
CA ILE A 10 10.64 -4.05 15.20
C ILE A 10 10.59 -3.34 13.84
N GLU A 11 10.04 -2.13 13.80
CA GLU A 11 10.05 -1.26 12.62
C GLU A 11 11.15 -0.20 12.80
N MET A 12 12.17 -0.19 11.94
CA MET A 12 13.09 0.94 11.85
C MET A 12 12.40 2.06 11.08
N VAL A 13 12.28 3.27 11.67
CA VAL A 13 11.49 4.36 11.10
C VAL A 13 11.82 4.62 9.62
N GLY A 14 10.79 4.59 8.78
CA GLY A 14 10.88 4.79 7.34
C GLY A 14 9.81 5.74 6.80
N ILE A 15 9.64 5.73 5.48
CA ILE A 15 8.60 6.49 4.77
C ILE A 15 7.82 5.53 3.86
N GLY A 16 6.62 5.94 3.44
CA GLY A 16 5.82 5.32 2.37
C GLY A 16 5.63 3.81 2.54
N PRO A 17 6.36 2.97 1.78
CA PRO A 17 6.13 1.52 1.71
C PRO A 17 6.34 0.76 3.02
N ALA A 18 7.41 1.03 3.78
CA ALA A 18 7.70 0.28 5.01
C ALA A 18 6.68 0.56 6.13
N PRO A 19 6.34 1.83 6.43
CA PRO A 19 5.23 2.14 7.34
C PRO A 19 3.88 1.60 6.88
N HIS A 20 3.60 1.60 5.58
CA HIS A 20 2.37 1.00 5.05
C HIS A 20 2.30 -0.51 5.32
N GLY A 21 3.37 -1.25 5.04
CA GLY A 21 3.43 -2.68 5.36
C GLY A 21 3.31 -2.95 6.87
N CYS A 22 3.97 -2.15 7.71
CA CYS A 22 3.86 -2.26 9.17
C CYS A 22 2.46 -1.89 9.68
N MET A 23 1.81 -0.89 9.11
CA MET A 23 0.41 -0.55 9.41
C MET A 23 -0.50 -1.76 9.15
N MET A 24 -0.36 -2.42 7.99
CA MET A 24 -1.15 -3.61 7.69
C MET A 24 -0.90 -4.75 8.68
N LEU A 25 0.35 -5.00 9.05
CA LEU A 25 0.70 -6.04 10.03
C LEU A 25 0.15 -5.72 11.43
N ALA A 26 0.24 -4.45 11.85
CA ALA A 26 -0.30 -3.97 13.12
C ALA A 26 -1.84 -4.04 13.14
N ASP A 27 -2.51 -3.64 12.07
CA ASP A 27 -3.98 -3.76 11.93
C ASP A 27 -4.45 -5.23 12.07
N MET A 28 -3.58 -6.18 11.71
CA MET A 28 -3.81 -7.62 11.87
C MET A 28 -3.42 -8.17 13.25
N GLY A 29 -3.00 -7.33 14.18
CA GLY A 29 -2.74 -7.70 15.58
C GLY A 29 -1.28 -7.99 15.94
N ALA A 30 -0.31 -7.74 15.05
CA ALA A 30 1.10 -7.84 15.42
C ALA A 30 1.47 -6.70 16.39
N GLU A 31 2.24 -7.01 17.44
CA GLU A 31 2.84 -5.99 18.29
C GLU A 31 4.05 -5.40 17.57
N ILE A 32 3.98 -4.14 17.17
CA ILE A 32 5.08 -3.47 16.45
C ILE A 32 5.60 -2.27 17.25
N ILE A 33 6.91 -2.25 17.47
CA ILE A 33 7.62 -1.09 18.00
C ILE A 33 8.34 -0.39 16.87
N ARG A 34 8.05 0.89 16.69
CA ARG A 34 8.80 1.77 15.80
C ARG A 34 10.00 2.38 16.52
N VAL A 35 11.19 2.15 16.00
CA VAL A 35 12.43 2.79 16.44
C VAL A 35 12.60 4.09 15.67
N ASP A 36 12.24 5.19 16.30
CA ASP A 36 12.35 6.54 15.79
C ASP A 36 13.74 7.14 16.04
N ARG A 37 14.08 8.15 15.24
CA ARG A 37 15.23 9.03 15.49
C ARG A 37 14.83 10.12 16.49
N PRO A 38 15.77 10.67 17.28
CA PRO A 38 15.51 11.86 18.07
C PRO A 38 14.98 13.00 17.18
N GLY A 39 13.84 13.58 17.54
CA GLY A 39 13.14 14.60 16.75
C GLY A 39 12.20 14.05 15.66
N GLY A 40 12.03 12.73 15.58
CA GLY A 40 11.06 12.06 14.71
C GLY A 40 11.45 12.01 13.22
N ASN A 41 10.46 11.70 12.38
CA ASN A 41 10.60 11.63 10.92
C ASN A 41 9.50 12.44 10.23
N ALA A 42 9.75 13.72 9.97
CA ALA A 42 8.75 14.63 9.40
C ALA A 42 8.15 14.13 8.08
N LEU A 43 8.96 13.50 7.21
CA LEU A 43 8.48 12.95 5.93
C LEU A 43 7.58 11.71 6.12
N GLY A 44 7.73 10.98 7.23
CA GLY A 44 6.90 9.83 7.58
C GLY A 44 5.63 10.19 8.38
N GLY A 45 5.42 11.48 8.65
CA GLY A 45 4.33 11.99 9.48
C GLY A 45 4.66 11.95 10.98
N SER A 46 4.50 13.10 11.64
CA SER A 46 4.82 13.30 13.06
C SER A 46 3.60 13.72 13.91
N SER A 47 2.39 13.62 13.37
CA SER A 47 1.14 13.97 14.06
C SER A 47 0.27 12.74 14.33
N ARG A 48 -0.73 12.91 15.20
CA ARG A 48 -1.78 11.90 15.43
C ARG A 48 -2.60 11.57 14.19
N GLY A 49 -2.60 12.45 13.18
CA GLY A 49 -3.25 12.22 11.89
C GLY A 49 -2.41 11.42 10.89
N ALA A 50 -1.19 11.01 11.24
CA ALA A 50 -0.36 10.19 10.36
C ALA A 50 -0.90 8.77 10.30
N VAL A 51 -1.90 8.51 9.45
CA VAL A 51 -2.61 7.21 9.36
C VAL A 51 -1.67 6.03 9.17
N LEU A 52 -0.65 6.19 8.31
CA LEU A 52 0.37 5.17 8.09
C LEU A 52 1.15 4.82 9.36
N ASN A 53 1.09 5.67 10.41
CA ASN A 53 1.48 5.63 11.83
C ASN A 53 0.76 4.69 12.80
N ARG A 54 -0.50 4.35 12.52
CA ARG A 54 -1.42 3.82 13.53
C ARG A 54 -1.07 2.40 13.99
N GLY A 55 -1.43 2.07 15.22
CA GLY A 55 -1.27 0.72 15.79
C GLY A 55 0.14 0.38 16.25
N ARG A 56 1.06 1.36 16.31
CA ARG A 56 2.44 1.15 16.78
C ARG A 56 2.79 2.04 17.95
N LYS A 57 3.57 1.47 18.86
CA LYS A 57 4.30 2.21 19.88
C LYS A 57 5.62 2.71 19.31
N SER A 58 6.19 3.73 19.93
CA SER A 58 7.43 4.35 19.49
C SER A 58 8.43 4.45 20.64
N ILE A 59 9.69 4.16 20.31
CA ILE A 59 10.86 4.54 21.11
C ILE A 59 11.80 5.40 20.28
N ALA A 60 12.47 6.38 20.90
CA ALA A 60 13.39 7.28 20.20
C ALA A 60 14.85 7.00 20.59
N LEU A 61 15.62 6.44 19.66
CA LEU A 61 16.99 6.01 19.90
C LEU A 61 18.00 6.76 19.00
N ASP A 62 19.03 7.36 19.59
CA ASP A 62 20.16 7.92 18.83
C ASP A 62 21.13 6.81 18.42
N LEU A 63 20.90 6.22 17.25
CA LEU A 63 21.73 5.14 16.71
C LEU A 63 23.17 5.54 16.36
N LYS A 64 23.57 6.81 16.57
CA LYS A 64 24.98 7.21 16.58
C LYS A 64 25.70 6.77 17.86
N LYS A 65 24.96 6.42 18.91
CA LYS A 65 25.48 5.93 20.18
C LYS A 65 25.53 4.40 20.17
N PRO A 66 26.67 3.77 20.47
CA PRO A 66 26.77 2.30 20.57
C PRO A 66 25.77 1.69 21.55
N ALA A 67 25.44 2.40 22.64
CA ALA A 67 24.45 1.93 23.62
C ALA A 67 23.04 1.83 23.03
N ALA A 68 22.68 2.69 22.06
CA ALA A 68 21.39 2.61 21.37
C ALA A 68 21.35 1.42 20.41
N VAL A 69 22.45 1.14 19.71
CA VAL A 69 22.58 -0.03 18.83
C VAL A 69 22.43 -1.33 19.63
N GLU A 70 23.13 -1.47 20.77
CA GLU A 70 22.99 -2.63 21.65
C GLU A 70 21.57 -2.76 22.23
N ALA A 71 20.88 -1.63 22.51
CA ALA A 71 19.48 -1.69 22.93
C ALA A 71 18.58 -2.27 21.83
N VAL A 72 18.76 -1.88 20.57
CA VAL A 72 18.01 -2.48 19.45
C VAL A 72 18.34 -3.97 19.31
N LEU A 73 19.61 -4.36 19.42
CA LEU A 73 20.00 -5.78 19.39
C LEU A 73 19.35 -6.60 20.51
N LYS A 74 19.26 -6.05 21.73
CA LYS A 74 18.57 -6.69 22.86
C LYS A 74 17.05 -6.80 22.63
N LEU A 75 16.43 -5.83 21.96
CA LEU A 75 15.03 -5.97 21.53
C LEU A 75 14.87 -7.09 20.50
N ILE A 76 15.80 -7.19 19.54
CA ILE A 76 15.81 -8.21 18.48
C ILE A 76 15.88 -9.64 19.04
N GLU A 77 16.55 -9.86 20.16
CA GLU A 77 16.64 -11.18 20.82
C GLU A 77 15.27 -11.80 21.13
N ASN A 78 14.22 -10.97 21.27
CA ASN A 78 12.84 -11.40 21.55
C ASN A 78 11.84 -11.04 20.44
N ALA A 79 12.31 -10.54 19.29
CA ALA A 79 11.47 -10.21 18.15
C ALA A 79 11.26 -11.41 17.22
N ASP A 80 10.11 -11.50 16.58
CA ASP A 80 9.86 -12.45 15.49
C ASP A 80 10.31 -11.87 14.14
N GLY A 81 10.22 -10.54 13.98
CA GLY A 81 10.64 -9.87 12.76
C GLY A 81 11.23 -8.48 12.97
N LEU A 82 11.98 -8.01 11.98
CA LEU A 82 12.45 -6.64 11.85
C LEU A 82 12.13 -6.14 10.45
N VAL A 83 11.69 -4.89 10.32
CA VAL A 83 11.47 -4.21 9.05
C VAL A 83 12.33 -2.95 8.97
N GLU A 84 12.98 -2.74 7.83
CA GLU A 84 13.71 -1.51 7.54
C GLU A 84 13.52 -1.08 6.08
N GLY A 85 13.48 0.23 5.86
CA GLY A 85 13.30 0.85 4.55
C GLY A 85 14.48 1.70 4.10
N PHE A 86 15.69 1.45 4.60
CA PHE A 86 16.86 2.25 4.28
C PHE A 86 17.53 1.80 2.99
N ARG A 87 18.41 2.64 2.46
CA ARG A 87 19.23 2.26 1.30
C ARG A 87 20.14 1.08 1.64
N PRO A 88 20.44 0.20 0.67
CA PRO A 88 21.37 -0.92 0.89
C PRO A 88 22.68 -0.47 1.55
N GLY A 89 23.11 -1.19 2.59
CA GLY A 89 24.32 -0.90 3.35
C GLY A 89 24.12 0.04 4.56
N VAL A 90 22.95 0.66 4.75
CA VAL A 90 22.72 1.56 5.89
C VAL A 90 22.69 0.78 7.21
N MET A 91 21.91 -0.30 7.29
CA MET A 91 21.79 -1.10 8.51
C MET A 91 23.11 -1.74 8.91
N GLU A 92 23.90 -2.19 7.93
CA GLU A 92 25.25 -2.71 8.14
C GLU A 92 26.16 -1.66 8.79
N ARG A 93 26.15 -0.41 8.30
CA ARG A 93 26.94 0.68 8.92
C ARG A 93 26.45 1.07 10.32
N LEU A 94 25.18 0.84 10.62
CA LEU A 94 24.62 1.05 11.96
C LEU A 94 24.95 -0.11 12.92
N GLY A 95 25.53 -1.20 12.44
CA GLY A 95 25.75 -2.42 13.25
C GLY A 95 24.48 -3.26 13.44
N LEU A 96 23.44 -3.00 12.65
CA LEU A 96 22.14 -3.68 12.70
C LEU A 96 21.86 -4.44 11.39
N GLY A 97 22.91 -4.83 10.67
CA GLY A 97 22.77 -5.62 9.44
C GLY A 97 22.18 -7.02 9.70
N PRO A 98 21.64 -7.70 8.67
CA PRO A 98 21.01 -9.00 8.80
C PRO A 98 21.90 -10.04 9.48
N GLU A 99 23.19 -10.11 9.12
CA GLU A 99 24.14 -11.06 9.72
C GLU A 99 24.25 -10.88 11.24
N VAL A 100 24.38 -9.63 11.71
CA VAL A 100 24.48 -9.32 13.14
C VAL A 100 23.18 -9.65 13.86
N CYS A 101 22.03 -9.30 13.27
CA CYS A 101 20.73 -9.53 13.87
C CYS A 101 20.38 -11.03 13.93
N LEU A 102 20.66 -11.78 12.87
CA LEU A 102 20.44 -13.23 12.82
C LEU A 102 21.41 -13.99 13.73
N ALA A 103 22.62 -13.48 13.97
CA ALA A 103 23.53 -14.05 14.96
C ALA A 103 22.98 -13.91 16.40
N ARG A 104 22.28 -12.81 16.70
CA ARG A 104 21.60 -12.60 17.99
C ARG A 104 20.31 -13.42 18.10
N ASN A 105 19.55 -13.47 17.02
CA ASN A 105 18.29 -14.20 16.93
C ASN A 105 18.22 -15.01 15.63
N PRO A 106 18.61 -16.30 15.65
CA PRO A 106 18.58 -17.16 14.47
C PRO A 106 17.20 -17.43 13.88
N ARG A 107 16.11 -17.02 14.56
CA ARG A 107 14.72 -17.18 14.12
C ARG A 107 14.13 -15.90 13.51
N LEU A 108 14.87 -14.79 13.53
CA LEU A 108 14.38 -13.48 13.10
C LEU A 108 14.09 -13.45 11.59
N VAL A 109 12.92 -12.92 11.23
CA VAL A 109 12.62 -12.59 9.83
C VAL A 109 12.99 -11.12 9.58
N PHE A 110 13.98 -10.89 8.72
CA PHE A 110 14.52 -9.56 8.44
C PHE A 110 13.98 -9.02 7.11
N GLY A 111 12.97 -8.16 7.17
CA GLY A 111 12.35 -7.50 6.02
C GLY A 111 13.09 -6.24 5.58
N ARG A 112 13.50 -6.22 4.31
CA ARG A 112 14.13 -5.07 3.65
C ARG A 112 13.17 -4.52 2.61
N MET A 113 12.78 -3.27 2.76
CA MET A 113 11.91 -2.56 1.83
C MET A 113 12.71 -1.54 1.05
N THR A 114 13.00 -1.84 -0.21
CA THR A 114 13.76 -0.94 -1.08
C THR A 114 13.06 -0.68 -2.39
N GLY A 115 13.50 0.37 -3.09
CA GLY A 115 12.98 0.67 -4.42
C GLY A 115 13.45 -0.29 -5.50
N TRP A 116 14.76 -0.51 -5.54
CA TRP A 116 15.44 -1.21 -6.63
C TRP A 116 15.91 -2.63 -6.27
N GLY A 117 15.74 -3.07 -5.01
CA GLY A 117 16.34 -4.29 -4.48
C GLY A 117 17.68 -4.05 -3.76
N GLN A 118 18.18 -5.09 -3.08
CA GLN A 118 19.50 -5.04 -2.44
C GLN A 118 20.67 -5.09 -3.44
N ASP A 119 20.42 -5.57 -4.66
CA ASP A 119 21.42 -5.74 -5.71
C ASP A 119 20.99 -5.16 -7.08
N GLY A 120 21.83 -5.35 -8.09
CA GLY A 120 21.64 -4.76 -9.41
C GLY A 120 22.20 -3.34 -9.56
N PRO A 121 22.21 -2.81 -10.80
CA PRO A 121 22.90 -1.55 -11.13
C PRO A 121 22.27 -0.31 -10.48
N LEU A 122 21.00 -0.41 -10.07
CA LEU A 122 20.24 0.69 -9.46
C LEU A 122 20.14 0.59 -7.93
N ALA A 123 20.59 -0.49 -7.27
CA ALA A 123 20.47 -0.70 -5.82
C ALA A 123 20.88 0.52 -4.97
N LYS A 124 21.96 1.20 -5.36
CA LYS A 124 22.51 2.36 -4.63
C LYS A 124 21.94 3.71 -5.08
N ARG A 125 21.08 3.72 -6.10
CA ARG A 125 20.47 4.94 -6.66
C ARG A 125 19.23 5.34 -5.86
N ALA A 126 19.01 6.66 -5.79
CA ALA A 126 17.76 7.18 -5.24
C ALA A 126 16.61 6.92 -6.22
N GLY A 127 15.40 6.84 -5.70
CA GLY A 127 14.17 6.79 -6.47
C GLY A 127 12.99 7.09 -5.54
N HIS A 128 11.84 7.32 -6.14
CA HIS A 128 10.54 7.34 -5.49
C HIS A 128 9.58 6.47 -6.31
N ASP A 129 8.38 6.22 -5.78
CA ASP A 129 7.30 5.45 -6.42
C ASP A 129 7.33 5.50 -7.97
N ILE A 130 7.21 6.72 -8.52
CA ILE A 130 7.14 6.97 -9.96
C ILE A 130 8.32 6.41 -10.75
N ASN A 131 9.53 6.39 -10.18
CA ASN A 131 10.72 5.88 -10.86
C ASN A 131 10.68 4.34 -10.95
N TYR A 132 10.18 3.67 -9.92
CA TYR A 132 10.12 2.21 -9.87
C TYR A 132 9.10 1.69 -10.89
N ILE A 133 7.92 2.32 -10.92
CA ILE A 133 6.85 1.95 -11.86
C ILE A 133 7.14 2.37 -13.31
N ALA A 134 8.06 3.32 -13.53
CA ALA A 134 8.50 3.68 -14.87
C ALA A 134 9.27 2.55 -15.55
N LEU A 135 10.09 1.79 -14.80
CA LEU A 135 10.91 0.72 -15.39
C LEU A 135 10.14 -0.59 -15.61
N THR A 136 8.97 -0.74 -15.00
CA THR A 136 8.14 -1.95 -15.12
C THR A 136 7.07 -1.83 -16.21
N GLY A 137 7.05 -0.71 -16.94
CA GLY A 137 5.99 -0.41 -17.92
C GLY A 137 4.65 -0.02 -17.32
N ALA A 138 4.51 -0.05 -15.98
CA ALA A 138 3.28 0.33 -15.30
C ALA A 138 2.93 1.81 -15.55
N LEU A 139 3.91 2.72 -15.39
CA LEU A 139 3.66 4.15 -15.63
C LEU A 139 3.26 4.45 -17.08
N ASP A 140 3.96 3.85 -18.05
CA ASP A 140 3.66 4.03 -19.48
C ASP A 140 2.28 3.50 -19.87
N SER A 141 1.69 2.61 -19.07
CA SER A 141 0.36 2.03 -19.31
C SER A 141 -0.78 2.85 -18.69
N ILE A 142 -0.49 3.92 -17.92
CA ILE A 142 -1.50 4.69 -17.17
C ILE A 142 -1.61 6.11 -17.71
N GLY A 143 -2.82 6.54 -18.05
CA GLY A 143 -3.11 7.86 -18.64
C GLY A 143 -3.56 7.78 -20.10
N ASP A 144 -3.38 8.88 -20.84
CA ASP A 144 -3.75 8.97 -22.25
C ASP A 144 -2.56 9.47 -23.11
N GLN A 145 -2.75 9.51 -24.43
CA GLN A 145 -1.72 9.98 -25.37
C GLN A 145 -1.46 11.48 -25.25
N GLU A 146 -2.50 12.29 -25.05
CA GLU A 146 -2.42 13.74 -25.10
C GLU A 146 -1.66 14.29 -23.88
N ARG A 147 -1.96 13.76 -22.68
CA ARG A 147 -1.37 14.20 -21.41
C ARG A 147 -0.05 13.51 -21.08
N GLY A 148 0.22 12.36 -21.68
CA GLY A 148 1.37 11.53 -21.34
C GLY A 148 1.08 10.53 -20.19
N PRO A 149 2.12 9.82 -19.71
CA PRO A 149 1.99 8.94 -18.55
C PRO A 149 1.55 9.70 -17.29
N VAL A 150 0.55 9.19 -16.57
CA VAL A 150 -0.01 9.85 -15.38
C VAL A 150 0.47 9.15 -14.09
N PRO A 151 1.09 9.87 -13.15
CA PRO A 151 1.49 9.28 -11.86
C PRO A 151 0.26 8.83 -11.04
N PRO A 152 0.11 7.53 -10.71
CA PRO A 152 -1.05 6.99 -10.02
C PRO A 152 -0.95 7.17 -8.48
N LEU A 153 -0.64 8.39 -8.05
CA LEU A 153 -0.19 8.69 -6.69
C LEU A 153 1.01 7.78 -6.34
N ASN A 154 1.08 7.25 -5.11
CA ASN A 154 2.04 6.23 -4.71
C ASN A 154 1.41 4.84 -4.49
N LEU A 155 0.29 4.57 -5.17
CA LEU A 155 -0.49 3.35 -4.94
C LEU A 155 0.19 2.11 -5.55
N VAL A 156 0.91 2.27 -6.66
CA VAL A 156 1.43 1.14 -7.44
C VAL A 156 2.81 0.72 -6.95
N GLY A 157 3.76 1.64 -6.79
CA GLY A 157 5.11 1.35 -6.36
C GLY A 157 5.19 1.20 -4.84
N ASP A 158 4.93 2.27 -4.08
CA ASP A 158 5.09 2.29 -2.63
C ASP A 158 4.13 1.31 -1.94
N PHE A 159 2.84 1.33 -2.25
CA PHE A 159 1.86 0.53 -1.49
C PHE A 159 1.66 -0.86 -2.06
N GLY A 160 1.23 -0.96 -3.33
CA GLY A 160 0.99 -2.26 -3.97
C GLY A 160 2.27 -3.08 -4.17
N GLY A 161 3.28 -2.50 -4.82
CA GLY A 161 4.55 -3.15 -5.12
C GLY A 161 5.51 -3.22 -3.92
N GLY A 162 5.38 -2.29 -2.98
CA GLY A 162 6.22 -2.20 -1.79
C GLY A 162 5.53 -2.78 -0.55
N GLY A 163 4.76 -1.96 0.14
CA GLY A 163 4.22 -2.26 1.47
C GLY A 163 3.39 -3.55 1.54
N MET A 164 2.55 -3.83 0.53
CA MET A 164 1.79 -5.08 0.46
C MET A 164 2.70 -6.30 0.22
N MET A 165 3.68 -6.19 -0.67
CA MET A 165 4.65 -7.27 -0.93
C MET A 165 5.56 -7.53 0.26
N LEU A 166 5.94 -6.49 1.01
CA LEU A 166 6.63 -6.62 2.29
C LEU A 166 5.76 -7.31 3.32
N ALA A 167 4.51 -6.88 3.53
CA ALA A 167 3.62 -7.51 4.50
C ALA A 167 3.40 -9.00 4.15
N PHE A 168 3.20 -9.30 2.86
CA PHE A 168 3.11 -10.67 2.36
C PHE A 168 4.39 -11.48 2.63
N GLY A 169 5.55 -10.95 2.24
CA GLY A 169 6.86 -11.60 2.45
C GLY A 169 7.18 -11.82 3.92
N MET A 170 6.87 -10.85 4.79
CA MET A 170 7.01 -10.98 6.23
C MET A 170 6.13 -12.10 6.78
N VAL A 171 4.84 -12.15 6.43
CA VAL A 171 3.95 -13.24 6.86
C VAL A 171 4.45 -14.60 6.38
N CYS A 172 4.90 -14.71 5.12
CA CYS A 172 5.50 -15.93 4.59
C CYS A 172 6.75 -16.34 5.39
N GLY A 173 7.68 -15.41 5.61
CA GLY A 173 8.89 -15.67 6.38
C GLY A 173 8.59 -16.05 7.84
N LEU A 174 7.62 -15.41 8.49
CA LEU A 174 7.24 -15.68 9.88
C LEU A 174 6.59 -17.06 10.02
N LEU A 175 5.76 -17.47 9.06
CA LEU A 175 5.17 -18.81 9.01
C LEU A 175 6.22 -19.90 8.74
N GLU A 176 7.19 -19.62 7.86
CA GLU A 176 8.33 -20.49 7.61
C GLU A 176 9.15 -20.66 8.89
N ALA A 177 9.59 -19.55 9.51
CA ALA A 177 10.44 -19.55 10.69
C ALA A 177 9.77 -20.19 11.92
N LYS A 178 8.43 -20.13 11.99
CA LYS A 178 7.65 -20.86 13.00
C LYS A 178 7.78 -22.38 12.85
N SER A 179 7.87 -22.87 11.63
CA SER A 179 7.92 -24.30 11.31
C SER A 179 9.35 -24.84 11.29
N SER A 180 10.28 -24.08 10.71
CA SER A 180 11.69 -24.46 10.52
C SER A 180 12.56 -24.15 11.74
N GLY A 181 12.15 -23.19 12.56
CA GLY A 181 12.98 -22.61 13.61
C GLY A 181 14.15 -21.77 13.07
N LYS A 182 14.10 -21.32 11.81
CA LYS A 182 15.15 -20.51 11.17
C LYS A 182 14.56 -19.24 10.57
N GLY A 183 15.22 -18.13 10.83
CA GLY A 183 14.93 -16.84 10.23
C GLY A 183 15.50 -16.72 8.82
N GLN A 184 15.11 -15.65 8.13
CA GLN A 184 15.60 -15.34 6.79
C GLN A 184 15.48 -13.86 6.48
N VAL A 185 16.16 -13.43 5.41
CA VAL A 185 15.99 -12.09 4.86
C VAL A 185 14.90 -12.11 3.80
N VAL A 186 13.97 -11.15 3.87
CA VAL A 186 12.99 -10.86 2.84
C VAL A 186 13.45 -9.59 2.13
N ASP A 187 13.91 -9.72 0.87
CA ASP A 187 14.17 -8.55 0.01
C ASP A 187 12.90 -8.22 -0.76
N ALA A 188 12.18 -7.19 -0.31
CA ALA A 188 10.99 -6.68 -0.96
C ALA A 188 11.33 -5.40 -1.72
N ALA A 189 11.49 -5.53 -3.04
CA ALA A 189 11.78 -4.44 -3.94
C ALA A 189 10.51 -3.91 -4.62
N MET A 190 10.30 -2.59 -4.58
CA MET A 190 9.13 -1.96 -5.22
C MET A 190 9.11 -2.18 -6.73
N VAL A 191 10.28 -2.22 -7.39
CA VAL A 191 10.37 -2.52 -8.83
C VAL A 191 9.87 -3.94 -9.15
N ASP A 192 10.22 -4.93 -8.33
CA ASP A 192 9.76 -6.32 -8.54
C ASP A 192 8.27 -6.45 -8.24
N GLY A 193 7.80 -5.83 -7.16
CA GLY A 193 6.39 -5.82 -6.82
C GLY A 193 5.53 -5.10 -7.86
N ALA A 194 5.96 -3.96 -8.38
CA ALA A 194 5.26 -3.26 -9.44
C ALA A 194 5.22 -4.09 -10.75
N ALA A 195 6.29 -4.83 -11.07
CA ALA A 195 6.28 -5.77 -12.18
C ALA A 195 5.31 -6.94 -11.94
N ALA A 196 5.26 -7.47 -10.71
CA ALA A 196 4.33 -8.53 -10.33
C ALA A 196 2.86 -8.09 -10.46
N LEU A 197 2.52 -6.85 -10.10
CA LEU A 197 1.19 -6.29 -10.30
C LEU A 197 0.79 -6.21 -11.79
N MET A 198 1.77 -6.08 -12.70
CA MET A 198 1.54 -6.02 -14.15
C MET A 198 1.44 -7.41 -14.81
N ALA A 199 1.53 -8.51 -14.06
CA ALA A 199 1.59 -9.86 -14.63
C ALA A 199 0.46 -10.19 -15.62
N GLY A 200 -0.78 -9.76 -15.34
CA GLY A 200 -1.91 -9.94 -16.24
C GLY A 200 -1.76 -9.19 -17.57
N ILE A 201 -1.22 -7.97 -17.54
CA ILE A 201 -0.96 -7.16 -18.74
C ILE A 201 0.20 -7.76 -19.56
N TYR A 202 1.26 -8.21 -18.89
CA TYR A 202 2.34 -8.93 -19.57
C TYR A 202 1.86 -10.23 -20.22
N SER A 203 0.95 -10.97 -19.57
CA SER A 203 0.31 -12.15 -20.14
C SER A 203 -0.50 -11.78 -21.39
N ALA A 204 -1.35 -10.75 -21.31
CA ALA A 204 -2.12 -10.26 -22.44
C ALA A 204 -1.23 -9.82 -23.61
N LYS A 205 -0.11 -9.13 -23.32
CA LYS A 205 0.89 -8.74 -24.31
C LYS A 205 1.52 -9.95 -24.99
N GLY A 206 1.89 -10.97 -24.21
CA GLY A 206 2.50 -12.21 -24.71
C GLY A 206 1.61 -13.00 -25.68
N VAL A 207 0.29 -12.89 -25.55
CA VAL A 207 -0.69 -13.53 -26.46
C VAL A 207 -1.30 -12.56 -27.49
N GLY A 208 -0.77 -11.34 -27.63
CA GLY A 208 -1.21 -10.35 -28.60
C GLY A 208 -2.54 -9.65 -28.27
N ARG A 209 -3.10 -9.86 -27.08
CA ARG A 209 -4.30 -9.16 -26.57
C ARG A 209 -4.00 -7.78 -25.96
N TRP A 210 -2.73 -7.45 -25.80
CA TRP A 210 -2.23 -6.10 -25.53
C TRP A 210 -1.20 -5.73 -26.61
N PRO A 211 -1.64 -5.40 -27.83
CA PRO A 211 -0.74 -5.02 -28.91
C PRO A 211 0.03 -3.73 -28.56
N ASN A 212 1.04 -3.38 -29.37
CA ASN A 212 1.77 -2.11 -29.23
C ASN A 212 0.92 -0.93 -29.75
N ARG A 213 -0.26 -0.73 -29.16
CA ARG A 213 -1.11 0.43 -29.36
C ARG A 213 -0.63 1.58 -28.47
N PRO A 214 -0.91 2.84 -28.86
CA PRO A 214 -0.74 3.97 -27.96
C PRO A 214 -1.49 3.74 -26.63
N ARG A 215 -0.91 4.18 -25.51
CA ARG A 215 -1.57 4.23 -24.19
C ARG A 215 -2.90 4.99 -24.30
N GLY A 216 -3.95 4.42 -23.71
CA GLY A 216 -5.31 4.93 -23.76
C GLY A 216 -6.11 4.40 -24.96
N GLU A 217 -5.58 3.40 -25.68
CA GLU A 217 -6.25 2.75 -26.82
C GLU A 217 -6.37 1.21 -26.64
N ASN A 218 -6.18 0.70 -25.43
CA ASN A 218 -6.36 -0.70 -25.06
C ASN A 218 -7.66 -0.89 -24.26
N TRP A 219 -7.97 -2.16 -23.95
CA TRP A 219 -9.25 -2.53 -23.33
C TRP A 219 -9.32 -2.25 -21.81
N LEU A 220 -8.19 -2.02 -21.12
CA LEU A 220 -8.16 -1.66 -19.68
C LEU A 220 -7.53 -0.30 -19.35
N ASP A 221 -6.95 0.40 -20.31
CA ASP A 221 -6.34 1.72 -20.08
C ASP A 221 -7.31 2.88 -20.40
N GLY A 222 -8.58 2.56 -20.63
CA GLY A 222 -9.62 3.53 -20.96
C GLY A 222 -9.88 3.68 -22.46
N GLY A 223 -9.22 2.92 -23.33
CA GLY A 223 -9.45 3.00 -24.78
C GLY A 223 -10.79 2.43 -25.24
N ALA A 224 -11.21 1.30 -24.67
CA ALA A 224 -12.50 0.69 -24.99
C ALA A 224 -13.68 1.52 -24.46
N HIS A 225 -14.72 1.71 -25.28
CA HIS A 225 -15.92 2.46 -24.87
C HIS A 225 -16.69 1.78 -23.73
N PHE A 226 -16.55 0.47 -23.55
CA PHE A 226 -17.17 -0.26 -22.45
C PHE A 226 -16.29 -0.32 -21.17
N TYR A 227 -15.14 0.35 -21.15
CA TYR A 227 -14.27 0.42 -19.96
C TYR A 227 -13.64 1.81 -19.81
N GLY A 228 -14.15 2.63 -18.89
CA GLY A 228 -13.61 3.96 -18.65
C GLY A 228 -14.48 4.84 -17.76
N SER A 229 -14.08 6.11 -17.64
CA SER A 229 -14.81 7.14 -16.88
C SER A 229 -15.43 8.18 -17.81
N TYR A 230 -16.63 8.63 -17.47
CA TYR A 230 -17.44 9.55 -18.27
C TYR A 230 -17.94 10.72 -17.42
N GLU A 231 -17.83 11.93 -17.96
CA GLU A 231 -18.35 13.15 -17.34
C GLU A 231 -19.86 13.26 -17.56
N CYS A 232 -20.59 13.60 -16.51
CA CYS A 232 -22.03 13.79 -16.49
C CYS A 232 -22.42 15.26 -16.74
N ALA A 233 -23.72 15.54 -16.88
CA ALA A 233 -24.25 16.89 -17.14
C ALA A 233 -23.90 17.92 -16.05
N ASP A 234 -23.68 17.45 -14.82
CA ASP A 234 -23.34 18.23 -13.63
C ASP A 234 -21.82 18.39 -13.41
N GLY A 235 -20.98 17.90 -14.34
CA GLY A 235 -19.52 17.93 -14.24
C GLY A 235 -18.91 16.87 -13.31
N ASN A 236 -19.75 16.06 -12.65
CA ASN A 236 -19.31 14.90 -11.88
C ASN A 236 -19.05 13.70 -12.81
N TRP A 237 -18.46 12.63 -12.28
CA TRP A 237 -18.01 11.49 -13.08
C TRP A 237 -18.66 10.18 -12.65
N ILE A 238 -18.82 9.28 -13.63
CA ILE A 238 -19.18 7.87 -13.44
C ILE A 238 -18.12 6.98 -14.08
N CYS A 239 -18.08 5.70 -13.73
CA CYS A 239 -17.29 4.70 -14.44
C CYS A 239 -18.16 3.56 -14.96
N ILE A 240 -17.70 2.95 -16.05
CA ILE A 240 -18.27 1.77 -16.70
C ILE A 240 -17.14 0.75 -16.86
N GLY A 241 -17.44 -0.51 -16.54
CA GLY A 241 -16.54 -1.64 -16.73
C GLY A 241 -17.24 -2.86 -17.30
N SER A 242 -18.14 -2.67 -18.29
CA SER A 242 -18.95 -3.72 -18.91
C SER A 242 -18.13 -4.59 -19.88
N ILE A 243 -17.09 -5.28 -19.41
CA ILE A 243 -16.18 -6.06 -20.25
C ILE A 243 -16.89 -7.29 -20.82
N GLU A 244 -17.66 -8.00 -20.00
CA GLU A 244 -18.31 -9.24 -20.39
C GLU A 244 -19.55 -8.97 -21.27
N PRO A 245 -19.78 -9.76 -22.34
CA PRO A 245 -20.83 -9.49 -23.32
C PRO A 245 -22.24 -9.33 -22.74
N GLN A 246 -22.58 -10.08 -21.69
CA GLN A 246 -23.89 -9.98 -21.04
C GLN A 246 -24.09 -8.65 -20.28
N PHE A 247 -23.04 -8.12 -19.67
CA PHE A 247 -23.08 -6.84 -18.97
C PHE A 247 -23.09 -5.68 -19.96
N TYR A 248 -22.34 -5.82 -21.06
CA TYR A 248 -22.38 -4.88 -22.18
C TYR A 248 -23.74 -4.86 -22.89
N ALA A 249 -24.39 -6.02 -23.06
CA ALA A 249 -25.76 -6.10 -23.59
C ALA A 249 -26.75 -5.35 -22.68
N LEU A 250 -26.59 -5.46 -21.36
CA LEU A 250 -27.41 -4.71 -20.40
C LEU A 250 -27.15 -3.20 -20.48
N LEU A 251 -25.90 -2.77 -20.64
CA LEU A 251 -25.55 -1.37 -20.89
C LEU A 251 -26.26 -0.85 -22.15
N ARG A 252 -26.16 -1.61 -23.25
CA ARG A 252 -26.80 -1.27 -24.53
C ARG A 252 -28.31 -1.12 -24.37
N GLN A 253 -28.96 -2.09 -23.74
CA GLN A 253 -30.40 -2.05 -23.49
C GLN A 253 -30.79 -0.84 -22.65
N THR A 254 -30.04 -0.57 -21.58
CA THR A 254 -30.35 0.51 -20.63
C THR A 254 -30.19 1.89 -21.25
N LEU A 255 -29.20 2.06 -22.13
CA LEU A 255 -28.92 3.33 -22.82
C LEU A 255 -29.62 3.46 -24.18
N GLY A 256 -30.35 2.44 -24.65
CA GLY A 256 -30.97 2.43 -25.98
C GLY A 256 -29.94 2.47 -27.12
N LEU A 257 -28.82 1.76 -26.96
CA LEU A 257 -27.75 1.68 -27.96
C LEU A 257 -28.12 0.66 -29.05
N ASP A 258 -28.99 1.11 -29.95
CA ASP A 258 -29.43 0.36 -31.13
C ASP A 258 -28.47 0.63 -32.29
N GLY A 259 -28.16 -0.40 -33.08
CA GLY A 259 -27.30 -0.29 -34.26
C GLY A 259 -26.22 -1.36 -34.34
N ALA A 260 -25.91 -1.79 -35.57
CA ALA A 260 -24.93 -2.84 -35.84
C ALA A 260 -23.51 -2.46 -35.40
N GLU A 261 -23.21 -1.16 -35.27
CA GLU A 261 -21.94 -0.68 -34.75
C GLU A 261 -21.71 -1.07 -33.28
N TRP A 262 -22.76 -1.35 -32.52
CA TRP A 262 -22.67 -1.75 -31.12
C TRP A 262 -22.56 -3.26 -30.92
N ASP A 263 -22.76 -4.06 -31.98
CA ASP A 263 -22.73 -5.52 -31.91
C ASP A 263 -21.30 -6.07 -31.78
N ASP A 264 -20.33 -5.38 -32.36
CA ASP A 264 -18.93 -5.81 -32.35
C ASP A 264 -18.12 -5.10 -31.26
N GLN A 265 -18.45 -5.44 -30.01
CA GLN A 265 -17.82 -4.87 -28.80
C GLN A 265 -16.29 -4.87 -28.87
N TRP A 266 -15.70 -5.94 -29.40
CA TRP A 266 -14.25 -6.19 -29.31
C TRP A 266 -13.44 -5.72 -30.51
N THR A 267 -14.06 -4.98 -31.45
CA THR A 267 -13.35 -4.37 -32.59
C THR A 267 -12.78 -3.00 -32.21
N PRO A 268 -11.46 -2.89 -31.99
CA PRO A 268 -10.89 -1.69 -31.38
C PRO A 268 -10.94 -0.45 -32.27
N GLU A 269 -11.02 -0.63 -33.58
CA GLU A 269 -11.10 0.46 -34.56
C GLU A 269 -12.39 1.27 -34.40
N GLY A 270 -13.45 0.65 -33.84
CA GLY A 270 -14.72 1.31 -33.54
C GLY A 270 -14.73 2.07 -32.20
N TRP A 271 -13.87 1.70 -31.24
CA TRP A 271 -13.94 2.21 -29.87
C TRP A 271 -13.90 3.74 -29.77
N PRO A 272 -13.05 4.49 -30.51
CA PRO A 272 -13.02 5.94 -30.38
C PRO A 272 -14.36 6.61 -30.71
N ALA A 273 -15.00 6.17 -31.79
CA ALA A 273 -16.29 6.72 -32.22
C ALA A 273 -17.43 6.34 -31.25
N LEU A 274 -17.45 5.08 -30.79
CA LEU A 274 -18.44 4.61 -29.82
C LEU A 274 -18.27 5.28 -28.46
N LYS A 275 -17.02 5.52 -28.04
CA LYS A 275 -16.71 6.23 -26.80
C LYS A 275 -17.22 7.67 -26.85
N GLN A 276 -17.06 8.36 -27.98
CA GLN A 276 -17.61 9.72 -28.13
C GLN A 276 -19.14 9.72 -28.02
N LYS A 277 -19.84 8.74 -28.62
CA LYS A 277 -21.29 8.59 -28.45
C LYS A 277 -21.67 8.40 -26.98
N LEU A 278 -20.93 7.58 -26.22
CA LEU A 278 -21.18 7.42 -24.79
C LEU A 278 -20.90 8.69 -23.99
N VAL A 279 -19.84 9.45 -24.32
CA VAL A 279 -19.58 10.77 -23.71
C VAL A 279 -20.80 11.68 -23.92
N ASP A 280 -21.33 11.76 -25.13
CA ASP A 280 -22.48 12.61 -25.44
C ASP A 280 -23.74 12.16 -24.69
N ILE A 281 -23.97 10.84 -24.59
CA ILE A 281 -25.08 10.27 -23.82
C ILE A 281 -24.95 10.59 -22.34
N PHE A 282 -23.79 10.32 -21.72
CA PHE A 282 -23.62 10.52 -20.28
C PHE A 282 -23.67 11.99 -19.87
N LYS A 283 -23.38 12.92 -20.79
CA LYS A 283 -23.59 14.38 -20.59
C LYS A 283 -25.05 14.82 -20.57
N THR A 284 -26.02 13.93 -20.81
CA THR A 284 -27.45 14.29 -20.79
C THR A 284 -28.11 14.25 -19.42
N LYS A 285 -27.48 13.61 -18.42
CA LYS A 285 -28.00 13.50 -17.05
C LYS A 285 -26.90 13.72 -16.02
N SER A 286 -27.30 14.07 -14.81
CA SER A 286 -26.41 14.18 -13.65
C SER A 286 -25.89 12.81 -13.20
N ARG A 287 -24.81 12.78 -12.41
CA ARG A 287 -24.30 11.55 -11.80
C ARG A 287 -25.37 10.84 -10.94
N ALA A 288 -26.20 11.60 -10.23
CA ALA A 288 -27.25 11.06 -9.37
C ALA A 288 -28.34 10.34 -10.19
N GLU A 289 -28.80 10.94 -11.29
CA GLU A 289 -29.76 10.30 -12.19
C GLU A 289 -29.20 9.03 -12.82
N TRP A 290 -27.92 9.03 -13.25
CA TRP A 290 -27.29 7.80 -13.76
C TRP A 290 -27.13 6.72 -12.68
N THR A 291 -26.88 7.12 -11.44
CA THR A 291 -26.83 6.20 -10.31
C THR A 291 -28.19 5.56 -10.05
N GLU A 292 -29.28 6.33 -10.17
CA GLU A 292 -30.65 5.78 -10.07
C GLU A 292 -30.96 4.80 -11.22
N ILE A 293 -30.50 5.10 -12.44
CA ILE A 293 -30.76 4.26 -13.62
C ILE A 293 -29.95 2.95 -13.60
N MET A 294 -28.67 3.00 -13.20
CA MET A 294 -27.73 1.88 -13.40
C MET A 294 -27.20 1.27 -12.10
N GLY A 295 -27.35 1.93 -10.95
CA GLY A 295 -26.65 1.57 -9.70
C GLY A 295 -26.97 0.20 -9.14
N ASP A 296 -28.18 -0.31 -9.39
CA ASP A 296 -28.65 -1.63 -8.93
C ASP A 296 -28.60 -2.70 -10.04
N THR A 297 -27.77 -2.49 -11.07
CA THR A 297 -27.67 -3.38 -12.24
C THR A 297 -26.29 -4.05 -12.37
N ASP A 298 -26.23 -5.11 -13.18
CA ASP A 298 -24.97 -5.80 -13.51
C ASP A 298 -24.17 -5.10 -14.63
N ILE A 299 -24.42 -3.82 -14.91
CA ILE A 299 -23.69 -3.06 -15.95
C ILE A 299 -22.20 -2.90 -15.61
N CYS A 300 -21.80 -3.15 -14.36
CA CYS A 300 -20.48 -2.76 -13.83
C CYS A 300 -20.34 -1.22 -13.84
N PHE A 301 -21.32 -0.55 -13.25
CA PHE A 301 -21.38 0.90 -13.07
C PHE A 301 -21.01 1.30 -11.64
N ALA A 302 -20.36 2.45 -11.47
CA ALA A 302 -20.29 3.15 -10.19
C ALA A 302 -20.18 4.67 -10.36
N PRO A 303 -20.71 5.47 -9.43
CA PRO A 303 -20.36 6.89 -9.33
C PRO A 303 -18.88 7.04 -8.92
N VAL A 304 -18.15 7.95 -9.55
CA VAL A 304 -16.80 8.31 -9.12
C VAL A 304 -16.94 9.29 -7.96
N MET A 305 -16.52 8.87 -6.77
CA MET A 305 -16.65 9.64 -5.53
C MET A 305 -15.36 10.43 -5.22
N ALA A 306 -15.49 11.72 -4.90
CA ALA A 306 -14.43 12.51 -4.28
C ALA A 306 -14.23 12.09 -2.80
N MET A 307 -13.04 12.36 -2.26
CA MET A 307 -12.68 11.93 -0.89
C MET A 307 -13.64 12.46 0.19
N ASP A 308 -14.16 13.68 0.02
CA ASP A 308 -15.03 14.33 1.00
C ASP A 308 -16.47 13.78 1.01
N GLU A 309 -16.86 13.02 -0.02
CA GLU A 309 -18.21 12.46 -0.17
C GLU A 309 -18.24 10.92 -0.08
N VAL A 310 -17.10 10.25 0.12
CA VAL A 310 -17.05 8.77 0.11
C VAL A 310 -17.97 8.14 1.17
N LEU A 311 -18.18 8.82 2.30
CA LEU A 311 -19.06 8.37 3.38
C LEU A 311 -20.54 8.44 3.00
N ASP A 312 -20.91 9.27 2.03
CA ASP A 312 -22.30 9.43 1.60
C ASP A 312 -22.76 8.23 0.76
N HIS A 313 -21.83 7.42 0.24
CA HIS A 313 -22.17 6.25 -0.55
C HIS A 313 -22.71 5.10 0.34
N PRO A 314 -23.95 4.60 0.13
CA PRO A 314 -24.58 3.61 1.01
C PRO A 314 -23.75 2.33 1.19
N HIS A 315 -23.11 1.84 0.13
CA HIS A 315 -22.25 0.66 0.21
C HIS A 315 -21.00 0.89 1.09
N ILE A 316 -20.40 2.08 1.03
CA ILE A 316 -19.21 2.43 1.82
C ILE A 316 -19.60 2.54 3.29
N ALA A 317 -20.71 3.21 3.59
CA ALA A 317 -21.27 3.34 4.93
C ALA A 317 -21.64 1.97 5.52
N ALA A 318 -22.41 1.14 4.79
CA ALA A 318 -22.83 -0.18 5.24
C ALA A 318 -21.65 -1.11 5.48
N ARG A 319 -20.59 -1.00 4.67
CA ARG A 319 -19.37 -1.77 4.89
C ARG A 319 -18.52 -1.19 6.01
N GLN A 320 -18.65 0.07 6.40
CA GLN A 320 -17.69 0.76 7.27
C GLN A 320 -16.27 0.67 6.68
N THR A 321 -16.15 0.93 5.37
CA THR A 321 -14.84 0.92 4.69
C THR A 321 -13.93 2.04 5.22
N PHE A 322 -14.52 3.16 5.62
CA PHE A 322 -13.83 4.25 6.31
C PHE A 322 -14.38 4.41 7.73
N ILE A 323 -13.52 4.86 8.62
CA ILE A 323 -13.82 5.14 10.02
C ILE A 323 -13.15 6.44 10.45
N HIS A 324 -13.69 7.07 11.50
CA HIS A 324 -13.02 8.15 12.19
C HIS A 324 -12.19 7.59 13.35
N ALA A 325 -10.89 7.87 13.34
CA ALA A 325 -9.99 7.64 14.47
C ALA A 325 -9.01 8.81 14.56
N ASP A 326 -8.75 9.30 15.78
CA ASP A 326 -7.95 10.51 16.04
C ASP A 326 -8.44 11.74 15.24
N ASP A 327 -9.76 11.90 15.13
CA ASP A 327 -10.45 12.93 14.34
C ASP A 327 -10.12 12.93 12.83
N VAL A 328 -9.46 11.87 12.33
CA VAL A 328 -9.12 11.69 10.92
C VAL A 328 -9.99 10.60 10.30
N LEU A 329 -10.63 10.96 9.18
CA LEU A 329 -11.29 9.99 8.30
C LEU A 329 -10.22 9.13 7.61
N GLN A 330 -10.25 7.82 7.85
CA GLN A 330 -9.25 6.90 7.33
C GLN A 330 -9.84 5.52 6.99
N PRO A 331 -9.19 4.75 6.10
CA PRO A 331 -9.65 3.39 5.78
C PRO A 331 -9.62 2.48 7.01
N ALA A 332 -10.65 1.68 7.21
CA ALA A 332 -10.66 0.63 8.24
C ALA A 332 -9.64 -0.47 7.90
N PRO A 333 -9.14 -1.22 8.91
CA PRO A 333 -8.33 -2.42 8.70
C PRO A 333 -8.89 -3.38 7.63
N ALA A 334 -8.01 -3.87 6.74
CA ALA A 334 -8.35 -4.82 5.69
C ALA A 334 -7.21 -5.85 5.48
N PRO A 335 -7.51 -7.10 5.07
CA PRO A 335 -8.85 -7.65 4.75
C PRO A 335 -9.67 -8.01 6.01
N ARG A 336 -10.94 -8.40 5.81
CA ARG A 336 -11.82 -8.89 6.87
C ARG A 336 -11.75 -10.41 6.97
N PHE A 337 -11.90 -10.95 8.18
CA PHE A 337 -11.92 -12.39 8.40
C PHE A 337 -13.22 -12.81 9.06
N SER A 338 -13.68 -14.03 8.79
CA SER A 338 -14.92 -14.59 9.35
C SER A 338 -14.83 -14.91 10.85
N ARG A 339 -13.62 -15.01 11.42
CA ARG A 339 -13.40 -15.39 12.83
C ARG A 339 -12.57 -14.39 13.64
N THR A 340 -11.47 -13.88 13.09
CA THR A 340 -10.60 -12.92 13.78
C THR A 340 -10.93 -11.50 13.34
N ALA A 341 -11.14 -10.58 14.27
CA ALA A 341 -11.35 -9.18 13.95
C ALA A 341 -10.00 -8.44 13.86
N PRO A 342 -9.66 -7.81 12.72
CA PRO A 342 -8.64 -6.77 12.64
C PRO A 342 -9.09 -5.51 13.38
N GLU A 343 -8.16 -4.75 13.93
CA GLU A 343 -8.45 -3.55 14.70
C GLU A 343 -7.27 -2.56 14.65
N ILE A 344 -7.57 -1.26 14.74
CA ILE A 344 -6.54 -0.25 14.97
C ILE A 344 -6.13 -0.36 16.43
N GLN A 345 -4.92 -0.88 16.70
CA GLN A 345 -4.47 -1.16 18.08
C GLN A 345 -4.24 0.10 18.92
N SER A 346 -3.84 1.21 18.30
CA SER A 346 -3.55 2.48 18.97
C SER A 346 -3.50 3.63 17.98
N SER A 347 -3.61 4.87 18.47
CA SER A 347 -3.31 6.06 17.69
C SER A 347 -1.85 6.08 17.22
N PRO A 348 -1.52 6.78 16.13
CA PRO A 348 -0.13 7.03 15.74
C PRO A 348 0.69 7.64 16.88
N ALA A 349 1.82 7.04 17.22
CA ALA A 349 2.69 7.50 18.30
C ALA A 349 3.61 8.66 17.88
N PHE A 350 3.85 9.60 18.81
CA PHE A 350 4.97 10.53 18.72
C PHE A 350 6.30 9.80 18.94
N ALA A 351 7.39 10.34 18.40
CA ALA A 351 8.71 9.75 18.55
C ALA A 351 9.08 9.68 20.03
N GLY A 352 9.35 8.49 20.56
CA GLY A 352 9.77 8.30 21.96
C GLY A 352 8.64 8.29 22.99
N GLU A 353 7.38 8.47 22.57
CA GLU A 353 6.21 8.53 23.45
C GLU A 353 6.12 7.35 24.43
N HIS A 354 6.57 6.17 24.01
CA HIS A 354 6.43 4.93 24.76
C HIS A 354 7.77 4.37 25.25
N ASN A 355 8.83 5.18 25.31
CA ASN A 355 10.19 4.76 25.69
C ASN A 355 10.24 3.80 26.89
N ASP A 356 9.79 4.26 28.06
CA ASP A 356 9.92 3.51 29.31
C ASP A 356 8.98 2.29 29.33
N GLU A 357 7.75 2.46 28.84
CA GLU A 357 6.75 1.40 28.77
C GLU A 357 7.24 0.23 27.90
N VAL A 358 7.69 0.55 26.68
CA VAL A 358 8.13 -0.44 25.70
C VAL A 358 9.39 -1.15 26.18
N LEU A 359 10.41 -0.41 26.61
CA LEU A 359 11.66 -1.01 27.06
C LEU A 359 11.44 -1.94 28.26
N SER A 360 10.62 -1.53 29.23
CA SER A 360 10.27 -2.37 30.39
C SER A 360 9.51 -3.63 29.96
N ALA A 361 8.49 -3.49 29.11
CA ALA A 361 7.70 -4.61 28.60
C ALA A 361 8.53 -5.61 27.76
N TRP A 362 9.64 -5.16 27.20
CA TRP A 362 10.58 -5.97 26.40
C TRP A 362 11.82 -6.41 27.20
N GLY A 363 11.78 -6.33 28.53
CA GLY A 363 12.75 -6.98 29.41
C GLY A 363 13.98 -6.14 29.76
N PHE A 364 13.92 -4.82 29.60
CA PHE A 364 14.95 -3.93 30.14
C PHE A 364 14.68 -3.68 31.63
N ALA A 365 15.74 -3.74 32.44
CA ALA A 365 15.65 -3.32 33.83
C ALA A 365 15.65 -1.80 33.93
N ASP A 366 15.04 -1.23 34.97
CA ASP A 366 15.01 0.22 35.20
C ASP A 366 16.41 0.86 35.16
N ALA A 367 17.41 0.14 35.68
CA ALA A 367 18.81 0.57 35.65
C ALA A 367 19.39 0.66 34.22
N ASP A 368 19.01 -0.26 33.33
CA ASP A 368 19.42 -0.23 31.92
C ASP A 368 18.78 0.96 31.20
N ILE A 369 17.48 1.20 31.44
CA ILE A 369 16.74 2.32 30.85
C ILE A 369 17.34 3.65 31.33
N ALA A 370 17.59 3.79 32.64
CA ALA A 370 18.25 4.96 33.19
C ALA A 370 19.65 5.18 32.60
N ALA A 371 20.42 4.10 32.39
CA ALA A 371 21.73 4.18 31.75
C ALA A 371 21.65 4.62 30.27
N LEU A 372 20.62 4.21 29.53
CA LEU A 372 20.38 4.68 28.16
C LEU A 372 20.09 6.17 28.12
N LYS A 373 19.23 6.67 29.03
CA LYS A 373 18.94 8.11 29.18
C LYS A 373 20.21 8.89 29.54
N ALA A 374 20.95 8.45 30.55
CA ALA A 374 22.18 9.11 31.00
C ALA A 374 23.26 9.20 29.91
N LYS A 375 23.32 8.22 29.00
CA LYS A 375 24.24 8.21 27.85
C LYS A 375 23.74 9.01 26.64
N GLY A 376 22.53 9.60 26.72
CA GLY A 376 21.85 10.26 25.61
C GLY A 376 21.53 9.31 24.46
N ALA A 377 21.40 8.01 24.74
CA ALA A 377 21.05 6.99 23.75
C ALA A 377 19.53 6.91 23.54
N LEU A 378 18.75 7.22 24.58
CA LEU A 378 17.29 7.30 24.57
C LEU A 378 16.90 8.78 24.67
N ALA A 379 16.14 9.27 23.69
CA ALA A 379 15.72 10.68 23.62
C ALA A 379 14.30 10.85 24.16
N ASP A 380 14.03 11.96 24.84
CA ASP A 380 12.70 12.30 25.33
C ASP A 380 11.69 12.48 24.16
N PRO A 381 10.38 12.32 24.44
CA PRO A 381 9.36 12.49 23.41
C PRO A 381 9.43 13.86 22.73
N SER A 382 9.27 13.89 21.41
CA SER A 382 9.29 15.12 20.59
C SER A 382 7.98 15.42 19.89
#